data_AF-A0A0C5WCX0-F1
#
_entry.id   AF-A0A0C5WCX0-F1
#
_cell.length_a   1.000
_cell.length_b   1.000
_cell.length_c   1.000
_cell.angle_alpha   90.00
_cell.angle_beta   90.00
_cell.angle_gamma   90.00
#
_symmetry.space_group_name_H-M   'P 1'
#
loop_
_entity.id
_entity.type
_entity.pdbx_description
1 polymer ?
#
loop_
_entity_poly.entity_id
_entity_poly.type
_entity_poly.pdbx_seq_one_letter_code
_entity_poly.pdbx_strand_id
1 'polypeptide(L)'
;MNKQLLILWVLSFFFFGCQSSLVTSQNKASEVKVKLNPKTNGLLVGATLNYDEIFSKKGELYLKDFKYLTPANAAKQSRIHPKPNEWNWNEIEDFITFAKKNNLVVRLHGPISPQASKWVKHDSRTPEELGKILE
;
A
#
# COMPACT_ATOMS: atom_id res chain seq x y z
N MET A 1 31.98 -58.68 33.80
CA MET A 1 32.79 -58.19 34.95
C MET A 1 32.28 -56.80 35.31
N ASN A 2 31.49 -56.67 36.39
CA ASN A 2 31.94 -56.15 37.70
C ASN A 2 32.32 -54.65 37.62
N LYS A 3 31.72 -53.70 38.35
CA LYS A 3 31.15 -53.72 39.71
C LYS A 3 30.39 -52.40 39.95
N GLN A 4 29.30 -52.52 40.72
CA GLN A 4 28.84 -51.65 41.83
C GLN A 4 28.47 -50.18 41.55
N LEU A 5 27.21 -49.78 41.70
CA LEU A 5 26.41 -49.57 42.94
C LEU A 5 26.77 -48.26 43.67
N LEU A 6 25.72 -47.45 43.87
CA LEU A 6 25.48 -46.54 45.01
C LEU A 6 26.09 -45.13 44.97
N ILE A 7 25.24 -44.13 44.73
CA ILE A 7 25.06 -42.88 45.52
C ILE A 7 23.66 -42.37 45.11
N LEU A 8 22.63 -42.73 45.87
CA LEU A 8 21.97 -41.92 46.91
C LEU A 8 21.31 -40.64 46.38
N TRP A 9 19.99 -40.70 46.51
CA TRP A 9 19.01 -39.66 46.26
C TRP A 9 19.15 -38.43 47.16
N VAL A 10 18.45 -37.38 46.71
CA VAL A 10 17.86 -36.26 47.46
C VAL A 10 18.72 -35.01 47.62
N LEU A 11 18.45 -34.05 46.73
CA LEU A 11 18.34 -32.60 46.94
C LEU A 11 17.59 -32.08 45.70
N SER A 12 16.30 -32.37 45.56
CA SER A 12 15.19 -31.57 46.11
C SER A 12 15.30 -30.08 45.75
N PHE A 13 14.30 -29.66 44.98
CA PHE A 13 13.72 -28.32 44.87
C PHE A 13 14.22 -27.32 43.80
N PHE A 14 13.20 -26.80 43.08
CA PHE A 14 13.18 -25.73 42.08
C PHE A 14 13.83 -26.13 40.75
N PHE A 15 13.09 -26.39 39.66
CA PHE A 15 12.09 -25.51 39.05
C PHE A 15 10.93 -26.32 38.47
N PHE A 16 9.74 -26.22 39.07
CA PHE A 16 8.50 -26.36 38.30
C PHE A 16 8.39 -25.11 37.42
N GLY A 17 9.12 -25.13 36.30
CA GLY A 17 8.89 -24.19 35.22
C GLY A 17 7.51 -24.47 34.65
N CYS A 18 6.57 -23.55 34.89
CA CYS A 18 5.28 -23.55 34.22
C CYS A 18 5.56 -23.51 32.72
N GLN A 19 5.35 -24.63 32.04
CA GLN A 19 5.34 -24.67 30.60
C GLN A 19 4.01 -24.03 30.19
N SER A 20 3.97 -22.70 30.17
CA SER A 20 2.92 -21.99 29.46
C SER A 20 3.05 -22.44 28.01
N SER A 21 2.15 -23.33 27.59
CA SER A 21 1.90 -23.54 26.18
C SER A 21 1.55 -22.16 25.62
N LEU A 22 2.51 -21.53 24.95
CA LEU A 22 2.19 -20.50 23.98
C LEU A 22 1.35 -21.21 22.94
N VAL A 23 0.03 -21.18 23.13
CA VAL A 23 -0.93 -21.32 22.06
C VAL A 23 -0.63 -20.15 21.15
N THR A 24 0.33 -20.35 20.26
CA THR A 24 0.41 -19.58 19.04
C THR A 24 -0.89 -19.92 18.35
N SER A 25 -1.87 -19.03 18.49
CA SER A 25 -3.05 -19.05 17.64
C SER A 25 -2.50 -18.89 16.24
N GLN A 26 -2.23 -20.01 15.57
CA GLN A 26 -2.12 -20.07 14.13
C GLN A 26 -3.53 -19.78 13.65
N ASN A 27 -3.91 -18.50 13.71
CA ASN A 27 -4.90 -17.95 12.84
C ASN A 27 -4.28 -18.08 11.46
N LYS A 28 -4.35 -19.29 10.91
CA LYS A 28 -4.21 -19.54 9.49
C LYS A 28 -5.38 -18.74 8.94
N ALA A 29 -5.13 -17.47 8.63
CA ALA A 29 -6.07 -16.64 7.93
C ALA A 29 -6.44 -17.49 6.72
N SER A 30 -7.63 -18.08 6.76
CA SER A 30 -8.15 -18.78 5.61
C SER A 30 -8.08 -17.73 4.51
N GLU A 31 -7.25 -17.96 3.50
CA GLU A 31 -7.31 -17.20 2.25
C GLU A 31 -8.73 -17.42 1.74
N VAL A 32 -9.66 -16.57 2.19
CA VAL A 32 -10.94 -16.44 1.54
C VAL A 32 -10.58 -15.76 0.25
N LYS A 33 -10.27 -16.58 -0.77
CA LYS A 33 -10.25 -16.13 -2.15
C LYS A 33 -11.66 -15.70 -2.46
N VAL A 34 -11.97 -14.45 -2.14
CA VAL A 34 -13.12 -13.76 -2.69
C VAL A 34 -12.83 -13.69 -4.18
N LYS A 35 -13.28 -14.70 -4.93
CA LYS A 35 -13.38 -14.59 -6.37
C LYS A 35 -14.38 -13.47 -6.60
N LEU A 36 -13.88 -12.26 -6.85
CA LEU A 36 -14.70 -11.17 -7.34
C LEU A 36 -15.40 -11.70 -8.58
N ASN A 37 -16.71 -11.90 -8.48
CA ASN A 37 -17.50 -12.43 -9.56
C ASN A 37 -17.44 -11.39 -10.69
N PRO A 38 -16.86 -11.71 -11.86
CA PRO A 38 -16.66 -10.74 -12.94
C PRO A 38 -17.97 -10.19 -13.51
N LYS A 39 -19.12 -10.80 -13.16
CA LYS A 39 -20.45 -10.23 -13.39
C LYS A 39 -20.84 -9.26 -12.27
N THR A 40 -20.04 -8.24 -12.02
CA THR A 40 -20.60 -7.00 -11.49
C THR A 40 -21.21 -6.27 -12.69
N ASN A 41 -22.45 -5.80 -12.59
CA ASN A 41 -23.12 -5.05 -13.65
C ASN A 41 -22.44 -3.67 -13.85
N GLY A 42 -21.22 -3.65 -14.40
CA GLY A 42 -20.44 -2.44 -14.67
C GLY A 42 -19.71 -1.81 -13.47
N LEU A 43 -19.78 -2.40 -12.26
CA LEU A 43 -19.05 -1.86 -11.10
C LEU A 43 -17.57 -2.24 -11.15
N LEU A 44 -16.70 -1.24 -11.28
CA LEU A 44 -15.25 -1.40 -11.23
C LEU A 44 -14.78 -1.46 -9.77
N VAL A 45 -14.13 -2.56 -9.40
CA VAL A 45 -13.54 -2.76 -8.07
C VAL A 45 -12.03 -2.55 -8.17
N GLY A 46 -11.51 -1.72 -7.26
CA GLY A 46 -10.15 -1.23 -7.30
C GLY A 46 -9.57 -0.94 -5.93
N ALA A 47 -8.29 -0.63 -5.91
CA ALA A 47 -7.58 -0.21 -4.72
C ALA A 47 -6.57 0.89 -5.05
N THR A 48 -5.93 1.40 -4.00
CA THR A 48 -4.98 2.51 -4.08
C THR A 48 -3.57 2.01 -3.76
N LEU A 49 -2.57 2.52 -4.48
CA LEU A 49 -1.15 2.33 -4.19
C LEU A 49 -0.47 3.68 -4.02
N ASN A 50 0.49 3.76 -3.10
CA ASN A 50 1.51 4.81 -3.08
C ASN A 50 2.63 4.49 -4.08
N TYR A 51 3.44 5.50 -4.41
CA TYR A 51 4.48 5.37 -5.44
C TYR A 51 5.55 4.32 -5.08
N ASP A 52 5.96 4.25 -3.82
CA ASP A 52 6.89 3.25 -3.30
C ASP A 52 6.32 1.81 -3.30
N GLU A 53 5.01 1.67 -3.49
CA GLU A 53 4.34 0.38 -3.42
C GLU A 53 4.19 -0.31 -4.79
N ILE A 54 4.30 0.42 -5.91
CA ILE A 54 3.94 -0.09 -7.24
C ILE A 54 4.87 -1.22 -7.74
N PHE A 55 6.14 -1.19 -7.33
CA PHE A 55 7.13 -2.23 -7.65
C PHE A 55 7.48 -3.13 -6.45
N SER A 56 6.65 -3.07 -5.40
CA SER A 56 6.83 -3.86 -4.19
C SER A 56 5.97 -5.13 -4.22
N LYS A 57 6.11 -5.96 -3.19
CA LYS A 57 5.22 -7.11 -2.97
C LYS A 57 3.74 -6.72 -2.90
N LYS A 58 3.43 -5.51 -2.43
CA LYS A 58 2.07 -4.98 -2.38
C LYS A 58 1.53 -4.72 -3.80
N GLY A 59 2.35 -4.18 -4.70
CA GLY A 59 2.02 -4.03 -6.12
C GLY A 59 1.76 -5.37 -6.79
N GLU A 60 2.57 -6.40 -6.51
CA GLU A 60 2.32 -7.76 -7.00
C GLU A 60 0.99 -8.33 -6.51
N LEU A 61 0.68 -8.19 -5.21
CA LEU A 61 -0.59 -8.65 -4.64
C LEU A 61 -1.77 -7.89 -5.23
N TYR A 62 -1.64 -6.57 -5.38
CA TYR A 62 -2.64 -5.72 -6.02
C TYR A 62 -3.04 -6.26 -7.40
N LEU A 63 -2.07 -6.69 -8.21
CA LEU A 63 -2.31 -7.19 -9.57
C LEU A 63 -3.08 -8.53 -9.61
N LYS A 64 -3.14 -9.27 -8.50
CA LYS A 64 -3.91 -10.52 -8.41
C LYS A 64 -5.42 -10.27 -8.28
N ASP A 65 -5.79 -9.16 -7.63
CA ASP A 65 -7.16 -8.94 -7.18
C ASP A 65 -7.84 -7.72 -7.84
N PHE A 66 -7.07 -6.77 -8.41
CA PHE A 66 -7.62 -5.50 -8.90
C PHE A 66 -7.22 -5.16 -10.34
N LYS A 67 -8.16 -4.50 -11.05
CA LYS A 67 -7.96 -3.93 -12.39
C LYS A 67 -8.27 -2.43 -12.50
N TYR A 68 -8.58 -1.78 -11.38
CA TYR A 68 -8.93 -0.36 -11.30
C TYR A 68 -8.03 0.35 -10.27
N LEU A 69 -7.04 1.08 -10.76
CA LEU A 69 -5.96 1.68 -9.96
C LEU A 69 -6.22 3.15 -9.68
N THR A 70 -6.03 3.55 -8.43
CA THR A 70 -5.97 4.97 -8.05
C THR A 70 -4.58 5.26 -7.47
N PRO A 71 -3.75 6.13 -8.10
CA PRO A 71 -2.52 6.61 -7.49
C PRO A 71 -2.85 7.45 -6.25
N ALA A 72 -2.35 7.06 -5.07
CA ALA A 72 -2.75 7.68 -3.80
C ALA A 72 -2.42 9.17 -3.72
N ASN A 73 -1.23 9.52 -4.20
CA ASN A 73 -0.63 10.85 -4.02
C ASN A 73 0.02 11.39 -5.30
N ALA A 74 0.45 10.53 -6.22
CA ALA A 74 1.26 10.92 -7.38
C ALA A 74 0.56 11.95 -8.30
N ALA A 75 -0.77 11.98 -8.33
CA ALA A 75 -1.55 12.93 -9.12
C ALA A 75 -1.95 14.21 -8.35
N LYS A 76 -1.57 14.36 -7.08
CA LYS A 76 -1.92 15.54 -6.28
C LYS A 76 -1.10 16.73 -6.72
N GLN A 77 -1.69 17.93 -6.66
CA GLN A 77 -1.04 19.16 -7.11
C GLN A 77 0.35 19.36 -6.49
N SER A 78 0.48 19.12 -5.18
CA SER A 78 1.76 19.25 -4.47
C SER A 78 2.86 18.33 -4.99
N ARG A 79 2.51 17.26 -5.70
CA ARG A 79 3.44 16.35 -6.37
C ARG A 79 3.69 16.77 -7.81
N ILE A 80 2.62 16.98 -8.60
CA ILE A 80 2.74 17.26 -10.04
C ILE A 80 3.19 18.68 -10.36
N HIS A 81 2.90 19.66 -9.51
CA HIS A 81 3.20 21.07 -9.73
C HIS A 81 3.68 21.76 -8.45
N PRO A 82 4.83 21.33 -7.89
CA PRO A 82 5.27 21.71 -6.55
C PRO A 82 5.66 23.18 -6.39
N LYS A 83 6.06 23.85 -7.48
CA LYS A 83 6.48 25.27 -7.52
C LYS A 83 5.91 25.96 -8.76
N PRO A 84 5.84 27.31 -8.79
CA PRO A 84 5.47 28.04 -9.99
C PRO A 84 6.34 27.64 -11.18
N ASN A 85 5.73 27.42 -12.35
CA ASN A 85 6.39 27.03 -13.60
C ASN A 85 7.21 25.71 -13.56
N GLU A 86 7.08 24.91 -12.51
CA GLU A 86 7.80 23.63 -12.37
C GLU A 86 6.81 22.46 -12.30
N TRP A 87 6.90 21.54 -13.25
CA TRP A 87 6.09 20.32 -13.28
C TRP A 87 6.94 19.09 -13.03
N ASN A 88 6.43 18.17 -12.21
CA ASN A 88 7.05 16.88 -11.94
C ASN A 88 6.09 15.75 -12.30
N TRP A 89 6.28 15.20 -13.49
CA TRP A 89 5.43 14.14 -14.04
C TRP A 89 5.93 12.73 -13.69
N ASN A 90 7.10 12.59 -13.08
CA ASN A 90 7.79 11.29 -12.98
C ASN A 90 6.94 10.22 -12.26
N GLU A 91 6.48 10.50 -11.04
CA GLU A 91 5.72 9.51 -10.26
C GLU A 91 4.43 9.10 -10.99
N ILE A 92 3.71 10.06 -11.59
CA ILE A 92 2.44 9.76 -12.27
C ILE A 92 2.68 9.03 -13.60
N GLU A 93 3.73 9.36 -14.35
CA GLU A 93 4.11 8.63 -15.57
C GLU A 93 4.50 7.18 -15.29
N ASP A 94 5.17 6.91 -14.17
CA ASP A 94 5.47 5.55 -13.73
C ASP A 94 4.20 4.79 -13.37
N PHE A 95 3.22 5.44 -12.72
CA PHE A 95 1.89 4.86 -12.51
C PHE A 95 1.17 4.55 -13.83
N ILE A 96 1.21 5.46 -14.81
CA ILE A 96 0.61 5.25 -16.13
C ILE A 96 1.31 4.10 -16.87
N THR A 97 2.63 4.01 -16.80
CA THR A 97 3.42 2.93 -17.39
C THR A 97 3.10 1.59 -16.74
N PHE A 98 3.06 1.55 -15.40
CA PHE A 98 2.65 0.38 -14.64
C PHE A 98 1.23 -0.07 -15.01
N ALA A 99 0.29 0.88 -15.15
CA ALA A 99 -1.08 0.58 -15.54
C ALA A 99 -1.20 0.04 -16.97
N LYS A 100 -0.52 0.66 -17.94
CA LYS A 100 -0.48 0.20 -19.33
C LYS A 100 0.09 -1.21 -19.43
N LYS A 101 1.21 -1.49 -18.75
CA LYS A 101 1.85 -2.82 -18.74
C LYS A 101 0.95 -3.92 -18.19
N ASN A 102 0.04 -3.58 -17.27
CA ASN A 102 -0.79 -4.55 -16.54
C ASN A 102 -2.29 -4.51 -16.90
N ASN A 103 -2.64 -3.76 -17.97
CA ASN A 103 -4.00 -3.54 -18.45
C ASN A 103 -4.95 -3.07 -17.34
N LEU A 104 -4.55 -2.01 -16.62
CA LEU A 104 -5.33 -1.40 -15.55
C LEU A 104 -6.06 -0.16 -16.07
N VAL A 105 -7.30 0.03 -15.62
CA VAL A 105 -7.97 1.34 -15.69
C VAL A 105 -7.40 2.22 -14.58
N VAL A 106 -7.09 3.48 -14.89
CA VAL A 106 -6.58 4.45 -13.90
C VAL A 106 -7.63 5.51 -13.60
N ARG A 107 -7.86 5.76 -12.31
CA ARG A 107 -8.61 6.91 -11.82
C ARG A 107 -7.65 7.89 -11.16
N LEU A 108 -7.54 9.09 -11.70
CA LEU A 108 -6.74 10.14 -11.07
C LEU A 108 -7.42 10.63 -9.79
N HIS A 109 -6.67 10.70 -8.70
CA HIS A 109 -7.13 11.20 -7.40
C HIS A 109 -6.20 12.31 -6.89
N GLY A 110 -6.78 13.48 -6.66
CA GLY A 110 -6.86 14.38 -7.81
C GLY A 110 -5.95 15.60 -7.79
N PRO A 111 -5.88 16.31 -8.93
CA PRO A 111 -5.10 17.54 -9.09
C PRO A 111 -5.63 18.71 -8.27
N ILE A 112 -6.91 18.69 -7.87
CA ILE A 112 -7.51 19.66 -6.95
C ILE A 112 -7.89 18.94 -5.66
N SER A 113 -7.23 19.28 -4.55
CA SER A 113 -7.45 18.64 -3.24
C SER A 113 -6.89 19.50 -2.11
N PRO A 114 -7.13 19.16 -0.82
CA PRO A 114 -6.48 19.84 0.31
C PRO A 114 -4.94 19.81 0.27
N GLN A 115 -4.36 18.90 -0.50
CA GLN A 115 -2.92 18.81 -0.79
C GLN A 115 -2.55 19.61 -2.05
N ALA A 116 -3.12 20.81 -2.14
CA ALA A 116 -2.69 21.82 -3.10
C ALA A 116 -1.23 22.22 -2.83
N SER A 117 -0.52 22.64 -3.87
CA SER A 117 0.83 23.17 -3.75
C SER A 117 0.83 24.42 -2.86
N LYS A 118 1.86 24.61 -2.04
CA LYS A 118 1.91 25.73 -1.10
C LYS A 118 1.81 27.09 -1.81
N TRP A 119 2.44 27.21 -2.98
CA TRP A 119 2.43 28.44 -3.76
C TRP A 119 1.03 28.82 -4.26
N VAL A 120 0.17 27.83 -4.53
CA VAL A 120 -1.22 28.07 -4.98
C VAL A 120 -2.06 28.75 -3.90
N LYS A 121 -1.74 28.51 -2.62
CA LYS A 121 -2.41 29.17 -1.49
C LYS A 121 -2.08 30.65 -1.36
N HIS A 122 -1.02 31.09 -2.04
CA HIS A 122 -0.55 32.47 -2.06
C HIS A 122 -0.57 33.04 -3.49
N ASP A 123 -1.28 32.37 -4.39
CA ASP A 123 -1.41 32.80 -5.77
C ASP A 123 -2.31 34.03 -5.84
N SER A 124 -1.79 35.11 -6.42
CA SER A 124 -2.47 36.40 -6.53
C SER A 124 -3.02 36.67 -7.93
N ARG A 125 -2.97 35.68 -8.83
CA ARG A 125 -3.46 35.83 -10.20
C ARG A 125 -4.97 36.05 -10.23
N THR A 126 -5.43 36.89 -11.16
CA THR A 126 -6.87 37.14 -11.37
C THR A 126 -7.54 35.96 -12.07
N PRO A 127 -8.88 35.85 -12.03
CA PRO A 127 -9.61 34.86 -12.83
C PRO A 127 -9.24 34.89 -14.32
N GLU A 128 -9.05 36.06 -14.91
CA GLU A 128 -8.63 36.23 -16.30
C GLU A 128 -7.22 35.70 -16.56
N GLU A 129 -6.28 35.91 -15.62
CA GLU A 129 -4.92 35.38 -15.72
C GLU A 129 -4.87 33.86 -15.56
N LEU A 130 -5.69 33.30 -14.67
CA LEU A 130 -5.83 31.85 -14.50
C LEU A 130 -6.53 31.19 -15.70
N GLY A 131 -7.48 31.88 -16.33
CA GLY A 131 -8.18 31.41 -17.53
C GLY A 131 -7.24 31.06 -18.68
N LYS A 132 -6.15 31.84 -18.84
CA LYS A 132 -5.11 31.59 -19.87
C LYS A 132 -4.33 30.28 -19.70
N ILE A 133 -4.46 29.60 -18.55
CA ILE A 133 -3.77 28.33 -18.26
C ILE A 133 -4.63 27.12 -18.66
N LEU A 134 -5.93 27.33 -18.93
CA LEU A 134 -6.89 26.28 -19.28
C LEU A 134 -7.07 26.12 -20.80
N GLU A 135 -6.54 27.05 -21.59
CA GLU A 135 -6.55 27.06 -23.07
C GLU A 135 -5.31 26.36 -23.65
#